data_AF-A0A672UVD1-F1
#
_entry.id   AF-A0A672UVD1-F1
#
_cell.length_a   1.000
_cell.length_b   1.000
_cell.length_c   1.000
_cell.angle_alpha   90.00
_cell.angle_beta   90.00
_cell.angle_gamma   90.00
#
_symmetry.space_group_name_H-M   'P 1'
#
loop_
_entity.id
_entity.type
_entity.pdbx_description
1 polymer ?
#
loop_
_entity_poly.entity_id
_entity_poly.type
_entity_poly.pdbx_seq_one_letter_code
_entity_poly.pdbx_strand_id
1 'polypeptide(L)'
;MASGTALIYDEEMTTHKLLWSDPVCDIEVPERLSSSYEQLKCYHLVERCVHVPAREGSEEEILLVHSLGQVSCLCFLPASCAPLPWQSMRLKKSLIEVSIT
;
A
#
# COMPACT_ATOMS: atom_id res chain seq x y z
N MET A 1 17.90 20.85 -11.16
CA MET A 1 18.08 19.91 -10.03
C MET A 1 16.71 19.65 -9.45
N ALA A 2 16.30 18.39 -9.26
CA ALA A 2 15.05 18.10 -8.56
C ALA A 2 15.17 18.53 -7.10
N SER A 3 14.10 19.06 -6.51
CA SER A 3 14.05 19.53 -5.12
C SER A 3 12.68 19.22 -4.54
N GLY A 4 12.64 18.83 -3.27
CA GLY A 4 11.43 18.39 -2.57
C GLY A 4 11.34 16.87 -2.45
N THR A 5 10.73 16.41 -1.36
CA THR A 5 10.51 14.98 -1.09
C THR A 5 9.08 14.61 -1.44
N ALA A 6 8.89 13.58 -2.24
CA ALA A 6 7.56 13.07 -2.56
C ALA A 6 6.98 12.27 -1.38
N LEU A 7 5.69 12.44 -1.12
CA LEU A 7 4.95 11.63 -0.16
C LEU A 7 3.75 10.99 -0.86
N ILE A 8 3.69 9.67 -0.81
CA ILE A 8 2.58 8.88 -1.34
C ILE A 8 1.85 8.27 -0.14
N TYR A 9 0.58 8.61 0.00
CA TYR A 9 -0.31 8.07 1.02
C TYR A 9 -1.69 7.86 0.41
N ASP A 10 -2.35 6.75 0.76
CA ASP A 10 -3.69 6.43 0.32
C ASP A 10 -4.45 5.73 1.45
N GLU A 11 -5.56 6.32 1.88
CA GLU A 11 -6.38 5.81 2.98
C GLU A 11 -7.08 4.50 2.61
N GLU A 12 -7.31 4.21 1.32
CA GLU A 12 -7.87 2.91 0.93
C GLU A 12 -6.98 1.74 1.36
N MET A 13 -5.67 1.98 1.55
CA MET A 13 -4.73 0.94 1.99
C MET A 13 -4.88 0.58 3.47
N THR A 14 -5.68 1.31 4.25
CA THR A 14 -6.03 0.96 5.63
C THR A 14 -7.35 0.17 5.71
N THR A 15 -7.97 -0.20 4.59
CA THR A 15 -9.27 -0.90 4.57
C THR A 15 -9.16 -2.41 4.72
N HIS A 16 -7.95 -2.95 4.66
CA HIS A 16 -7.68 -4.39 4.71
C HIS A 16 -7.19 -4.80 6.10
N LYS A 17 -7.78 -5.86 6.66
CA LYS A 17 -7.35 -6.44 7.93
C LYS A 17 -7.61 -7.94 7.96
N LEU A 18 -6.90 -8.63 8.84
CA LEU A 18 -7.12 -10.04 9.12
C LEU A 18 -8.56 -10.28 9.63
N LEU A 19 -9.26 -11.27 9.04
CA LEU A 19 -10.65 -11.59 9.39
C LEU A 19 -10.80 -12.81 10.32
N TRP A 20 -9.69 -13.49 10.64
CA TRP A 20 -9.65 -14.67 11.49
C TRP A 20 -8.54 -14.53 12.54
N SER A 21 -8.52 -15.40 13.54
CA SER A 21 -7.48 -15.40 14.56
C SER A 21 -6.22 -16.10 14.05
N ASP A 22 -5.14 -15.34 13.88
CA ASP A 22 -3.81 -15.85 13.59
C ASP A 22 -2.78 -15.00 14.36
N PRO A 23 -2.08 -15.56 15.36
CA PRO A 23 -1.15 -14.80 16.22
C PRO A 23 0.16 -14.38 15.52
N VAL A 24 0.40 -14.86 14.30
CA VAL A 24 1.56 -14.44 13.48
C VAL A 24 1.16 -13.25 12.62
N CYS A 25 -0.07 -13.23 12.12
CA CYS A 25 -0.56 -12.19 11.21
C CYS A 25 -1.27 -11.04 11.93
N ASP A 26 -1.64 -11.19 13.21
CA ASP A 26 -2.35 -10.18 14.00
C ASP A 26 -1.57 -8.87 14.22
N ILE A 27 -0.26 -8.87 14.00
CA ILE A 27 0.60 -7.68 14.02
C ILE A 27 0.43 -6.80 12.77
N GLU A 28 -0.10 -7.34 11.67
CA GLU A 28 -0.35 -6.63 10.41
C GLU A 28 -1.75 -6.00 10.45
N VAL A 29 -1.79 -4.78 10.99
CA VAL A 29 -3.03 -4.03 11.22
C VAL A 29 -3.03 -2.71 10.44
N PRO A 30 -4.21 -2.18 10.06
CA PRO A 30 -4.35 -0.89 9.38
C PRO A 30 -3.60 0.27 10.05
N GLU A 31 -3.52 0.22 11.38
CA GLU A 31 -2.90 1.22 12.24
C GLU A 31 -1.40 1.38 11.95
N ARG A 32 -0.74 0.40 11.33
CA ARG A 32 0.65 0.53 10.89
C ARG A 32 0.84 1.72 9.96
N LEU A 33 -0.07 1.90 9.01
CA LEU A 33 0.00 2.98 8.02
C LEU A 33 -0.57 4.30 8.58
N SER A 34 -1.74 4.25 9.24
CA SER A 34 -2.37 5.47 9.77
C SER A 34 -1.54 6.11 10.89
N SER A 35 -1.00 5.32 11.83
CA SER A 35 -0.17 5.85 12.93
C SER A 35 1.10 6.51 12.40
N SER A 36 1.73 5.93 11.37
CA SER A 36 2.91 6.52 10.73
C SER A 36 2.59 7.86 10.09
N TYR A 37 1.46 7.94 9.36
CA TYR A 37 1.04 9.18 8.71
C TYR A 37 0.61 10.26 9.72
N GLU A 38 -0.09 9.91 10.78
CA GLU A 38 -0.42 10.81 11.88
C GLU A 38 0.83 11.37 12.55
N GLN A 39 1.83 10.54 12.80
CA GLN A 39 3.10 10.99 13.36
C GLN A 39 3.83 11.98 12.43
N LEU A 40 3.83 11.72 11.11
CA LEU A 40 4.37 12.67 10.12
C LEU A 40 3.60 14.01 10.14
N LYS A 41 2.29 13.99 10.35
CA LYS A 41 1.47 15.20 10.53
C LYS A 41 1.83 15.94 11.81
N CYS A 42 1.98 15.25 12.95
CA CYS A 42 2.36 15.86 14.23
C CYS A 42 3.69 16.62 14.14
N TYR A 43 4.65 16.11 13.35
CA TYR A 43 5.92 16.77 13.09
C TYR A 43 5.89 17.78 11.94
N HIS A 44 4.73 18.07 11.36
CA HIS A 44 4.54 18.96 10.21
C HIS A 44 5.41 18.57 9.00
N LEU A 45 5.73 17.29 8.86
CA LEU A 45 6.54 16.77 7.75
C LEU A 45 5.72 16.59 6.48
N VAL A 46 4.44 16.27 6.62
CA VAL A 46 3.50 16.12 5.50
C VAL A 46 3.41 17.41 4.69
N GLU A 47 3.33 18.56 5.36
CA GLU A 47 3.22 19.89 4.74
C GLU A 47 4.47 20.30 3.95
N ARG A 48 5.62 19.68 4.28
CA ARG A 48 6.90 19.93 3.60
C ARG A 48 7.12 19.03 2.39
N CYS A 49 6.30 17.99 2.22
CA CYS A 49 6.44 17.02 1.15
C CYS A 49 5.50 17.35 -0.02
N VAL A 50 5.90 16.92 -1.22
CA VAL A 50 5.06 16.98 -2.42
C VAL A 50 4.15 15.77 -2.42
N HIS A 51 2.85 15.97 -2.26
CA HIS A 51 1.88 14.88 -2.30
C HIS A 51 1.77 14.31 -3.71
N VAL A 52 1.98 13.00 -3.85
CA VAL A 52 1.85 12.28 -5.12
C VAL A 52 0.73 11.24 -4.97
N PRO A 53 -0.29 11.26 -5.86
CA PRO A 53 -1.39 10.32 -5.77
C PRO A 53 -0.91 8.91 -6.11
N ALA A 54 -1.39 7.93 -5.34
CA ALA A 54 -1.05 6.55 -5.59
C ALA A 54 -1.88 5.98 -6.76
N ARG A 55 -1.25 5.20 -7.63
CA ARG A 55 -1.88 4.54 -8.79
C ARG A 55 -1.87 3.02 -8.67
N GLU A 56 -2.68 2.35 -9.47
CA GLU A 56 -2.62 0.89 -9.62
C GLU A 56 -1.34 0.46 -10.37
N GLY A 57 -0.81 -0.69 -9.96
CA GLY A 57 0.26 -1.37 -10.70
C GLY A 57 -0.37 -2.15 -11.85
N SER A 58 0.15 -1.99 -13.06
CA SER A 58 -0.40 -2.69 -14.21
C SER A 58 0.01 -4.16 -14.21
N GLU A 59 -0.74 -5.02 -14.92
CA GLU A 59 -0.42 -6.45 -14.99
C GLU A 59 0.99 -6.66 -15.56
N GLU A 60 1.38 -5.87 -16.55
CA GLU A 60 2.71 -5.94 -17.17
C GLU A 60 3.82 -5.60 -16.17
N GLU A 61 3.59 -4.61 -15.29
CA GLU A 61 4.54 -4.22 -14.24
C GLU A 61 4.69 -5.32 -13.17
N ILE A 62 3.60 -5.98 -12.80
CA ILE A 62 3.59 -7.08 -11.83
C ILE A 62 4.31 -8.30 -12.41
N LEU A 63 4.09 -8.59 -13.70
CA LEU A 63 4.72 -9.70 -14.42
C LEU A 63 6.22 -9.55 -14.64
N LEU A 64 6.79 -8.37 -14.37
CA LEU A 64 8.26 -8.19 -14.34
C LEU A 64 8.91 -9.02 -13.22
N VAL A 65 8.18 -9.32 -12.15
CA VAL A 65 8.70 -10.01 -10.96
C VAL A 65 7.89 -11.23 -10.52
N HIS A 66 6.65 -11.37 -11.01
CA HIS A 66 5.77 -12.50 -10.70
C HIS A 66 5.44 -13.33 -11.95
N SER A 67 5.23 -14.62 -11.76
CA SER A 67 4.74 -15.49 -12.84
C SER A 67 3.23 -15.31 -13.07
N LEU A 68 2.78 -15.52 -14.32
CA LEU A 68 1.37 -15.47 -14.70
C LEU A 68 0.48 -16.36 -13.80
N GLY A 69 0.97 -17.53 -13.38
CA GLY A 69 0.22 -18.43 -12.50
C GLY A 69 -0.06 -17.84 -11.12
N GLN A 70 0.90 -17.10 -10.55
CA GLN A 70 0.73 -16.42 -9.26
C GLN A 70 -0.22 -15.24 -9.37
N VAL A 71 -0.05 -14.40 -10.40
CA VAL A 71 -0.91 -13.25 -10.68
C VAL A 71 -2.35 -13.73 -10.89
N SER A 72 -2.55 -14.71 -11.77
CA SER A 72 -3.85 -15.30 -12.02
C SER A 72 -4.49 -15.90 -10.76
N CYS A 73 -3.75 -16.67 -9.97
CA CYS A 73 -4.28 -17.25 -8.73
C CYS A 73 -4.77 -16.17 -7.75
N LEU A 74 -4.00 -15.09 -7.62
CA LEU A 74 -4.35 -13.97 -6.77
C LEU A 74 -5.59 -13.20 -7.32
N CYS A 75 -5.80 -13.14 -8.64
CA CYS A 75 -7.01 -12.56 -9.27
C CYS A 75 -8.31 -13.26 -8.88
N PHE A 76 -8.23 -14.56 -8.62
CA PHE A 76 -9.38 -15.43 -8.43
C PHE A 76 -9.62 -15.82 -6.96
N LEU A 77 -8.92 -15.21 -6.01
CA LEU A 77 -9.20 -15.43 -4.59
C LEU A 77 -10.64 -15.00 -4.26
N PRO A 78 -11.44 -15.88 -3.61
CA PRO A 78 -12.79 -15.53 -3.22
C PRO A 78 -12.77 -14.39 -2.18
N ALA A 79 -13.80 -13.54 -2.16
CA ALA A 79 -13.92 -12.40 -1.26
C ALA A 79 -13.88 -12.78 0.25
N SER A 80 -14.04 -14.06 0.57
CA SER A 80 -13.88 -14.62 1.91
C SER A 80 -12.42 -14.84 2.32
N CYS A 81 -11.50 -14.90 1.35
CA CYS A 81 -10.06 -15.11 1.52
C CYS A 81 -9.21 -13.91 1.06
N ALA A 82 -9.80 -12.94 0.36
CA ALA A 82 -9.16 -11.70 -0.06
C ALA A 82 -10.13 -10.51 0.07
N PRO A 83 -9.66 -9.32 0.47
CA PRO A 83 -10.50 -8.13 0.47
C PRO A 83 -10.67 -7.64 -0.98
N LEU A 84 -11.89 -7.73 -1.51
CA LEU A 84 -12.38 -7.11 -2.75
C LEU A 84 -11.81 -7.62 -4.09
N PRO A 85 -12.54 -7.44 -5.22
CA PRO A 85 -12.09 -7.83 -6.56
C PRO A 85 -10.75 -7.18 -6.93
N TRP A 86 -9.97 -7.82 -7.80
CA TRP A 86 -8.63 -7.42 -8.29
C TRP A 86 -8.46 -5.93 -8.65
N GLN A 87 -9.55 -5.22 -8.95
CA GLN A 87 -9.60 -3.76 -9.09
C GLN A 87 -9.12 -2.99 -7.83
N SER A 88 -9.00 -3.67 -6.69
CA SER A 88 -8.57 -3.08 -5.42
C SER A 88 -7.19 -3.58 -4.95
N MET A 89 -6.59 -4.59 -5.62
CA MET A 89 -5.21 -5.00 -5.37
C MET A 89 -4.23 -4.03 -6.03
N ARG A 90 -4.26 -2.83 -5.47
CA ARG A 90 -3.22 -1.85 -5.59
C ARG A 90 -1.97 -2.44 -4.95
N LEU A 91 -1.16 -3.16 -5.75
CA LEU A 91 0.29 -3.31 -5.54
C LEU A 91 0.94 -1.93 -5.67
N LYS A 92 0.49 -1.01 -4.82
CA LYS A 92 1.06 0.30 -4.64
C LYS A 92 2.31 0.04 -3.83
N LYS A 93 3.45 0.39 -4.42
CA LYS A 93 4.65 0.73 -3.66
C LYS A 93 4.29 1.92 -2.75
N SER A 94 3.56 1.67 -1.68
CA SER A 94 3.41 2.59 -0.56
C SER A 94 4.46 2.23 0.45
N LEU A 95 5.71 2.18 -0.02
CA LEU A 95 6.77 2.65 0.85
C LEU A 95 6.49 4.15 0.96
N ILE A 96 6.45 4.66 2.18
CA ILE A 96 6.74 6.06 2.42
C ILE A 96 8.21 6.24 1.96
N GLU A 97 8.44 6.38 0.65
CA GLU A 97 9.76 6.66 0.10
C GLU A 97 10.04 8.14 0.34
N VAL A 98 10.48 8.43 1.56
CA VAL A 98 11.18 9.68 1.85
C VAL A 98 12.54 9.58 1.15
N SER A 99 12.61 9.92 -0.14
CA SER A 99 13.90 10.17 -0.77
C SER A 99 14.47 11.45 -0.17
N ILE A 100 15.41 11.27 0.76
CA ILE A 100 16.26 12.32 1.32
C ILE A 100 17.43 12.49 0.35
N THR A 101 17.50 13.62 -0.34
CA THR A 101 18.73 14.17 -0.91
C THR A 101 19.09 15.45 -0.19
#